data_AF-A0A9Q8H4P4-F1
#
_entry.id   AF-A0A9Q8H4P4-F1
#
_cell.length_a   1.000
_cell.length_b   1.000
_cell.length_c   1.000
_cell.angle_alpha   90.00
_cell.angle_beta   90.00
_cell.angle_gamma   90.00
#
_symmetry.space_group_name_H-M   'P 1'
#
loop_
_entity.id
_entity.type
_entity.pdbx_description
1 polymer ?
#
loop_
_entity_poly.entity_id
_entity_poly.type
_entity_poly.pdbx_seq_one_letter_code
_entity_poly.pdbx_strand_id
1 'polypeptide(L)'
;EMAGRWEQFMADGDRYNLQYRTQHDDKVRPEHAAIDGVTLPLSDSFWEEFYPPNGWNCRCTVVQVRKSKCPATDHDEAMRLGDEALQRDTKGMFRFNAGKEGKSVPDYNPYTVSRCRNCDIAKGDKGGKLARSFVPDNEVCKACVLIRNSRRCANKELYDRLKSDPDYLDVAMDDKTGGVKGIHRGHIVHSSDKENTFFAEKLTSTDLELLCQDILFRKGHSCILENETQLDASGLQLPQLDTLTDGEYIDIRAITENGKNTIRNALNSKKKQLKNFNRKTGADCHSVILYFHDPDMFDEGQIINQLGQTLKSVICVFKNGTIRNITK
;
A
#
# COMPACT_ATOMS: atom_id res chain seq x y z
N GLU A 1 -1.50 8.15 11.76
CA GLU A 1 -2.81 7.90 12.42
C GLU A 1 -3.99 8.39 11.58
N MET A 2 -4.06 9.69 11.24
CA MET A 2 -5.20 10.25 10.47
C MET A 2 -5.43 9.60 9.10
N ALA A 3 -4.35 9.22 8.40
CA ALA A 3 -4.45 8.52 7.13
C ALA A 3 -5.19 7.17 7.25
N GLY A 4 -4.88 6.38 8.29
CA GLY A 4 -5.52 5.09 8.55
C GLY A 4 -6.99 5.21 8.98
N ARG A 5 -7.37 6.29 9.65
CA ARG A 5 -8.78 6.53 10.04
C ARG A 5 -9.69 6.79 8.84
N TRP A 6 -9.16 7.44 7.79
CA TRP A 6 -9.95 7.72 6.59
C TRP A 6 -10.43 6.46 5.89
N GLU A 7 -9.58 5.42 5.82
CA GLU A 7 -9.97 4.12 5.25
C GLU A 7 -11.14 3.49 6.02
N GLN A 8 -11.13 3.57 7.35
CA GLN A 8 -12.23 3.10 8.19
C GLN A 8 -13.53 3.85 7.87
N PHE A 9 -13.43 5.17 7.66
CA PHE A 9 -14.59 5.98 7.31
C PHE A 9 -15.18 5.61 5.94
N MET A 10 -14.33 5.26 4.97
CA MET A 10 -14.80 4.82 3.65
C MET A 10 -15.52 3.46 3.70
N ALA A 11 -15.10 2.55 4.57
CA ALA A 11 -15.74 1.23 4.72
C ALA A 11 -17.22 1.35 5.18
N ASP A 12 -17.51 2.31 6.06
CA ASP A 12 -18.89 2.53 6.53
C ASP A 12 -19.77 3.33 5.56
N GLY A 13 -19.18 3.96 4.54
CA GLY A 13 -19.88 4.72 3.51
C GLY A 13 -20.74 5.89 4.04
N ASP A 14 -21.93 6.08 3.47
CA ASP A 14 -22.85 7.20 3.80
C ASP A 14 -23.68 6.96 5.08
N ARG A 15 -23.35 5.95 5.89
CA ARG A 15 -24.09 5.64 7.12
C ARG A 15 -23.91 6.71 8.20
N TYR A 16 -22.76 7.38 8.22
CA TYR A 16 -22.37 8.36 9.23
C TYR A 16 -21.88 9.65 8.59
N ASN A 17 -22.03 10.77 9.31
CA ASN A 17 -21.30 12.00 9.00
C ASN A 17 -19.96 11.97 9.73
N LEU A 18 -19.01 12.78 9.25
CA LEU A 18 -17.77 13.06 9.94
C LEU A 18 -17.88 14.35 10.72
N GLN A 19 -17.31 14.38 11.92
CA GLN A 19 -17.23 15.57 12.77
C GLN A 19 -15.77 15.87 13.11
N TYR A 20 -15.37 17.11 12.88
CA TYR A 20 -14.08 17.63 13.30
C TYR A 20 -14.07 17.83 14.81
N ARG A 21 -13.01 17.37 15.49
CA ARG A 21 -12.82 17.54 16.93
C ARG A 21 -11.39 17.91 17.26
N THR A 22 -11.23 18.80 18.22
CA THR A 22 -9.96 19.15 18.84
C THR A 22 -9.82 18.40 20.17
N GLN A 23 -8.62 18.42 20.75
CA GLN A 23 -8.38 17.82 22.08
C GLN A 23 -8.88 18.70 23.24
N HIS A 24 -9.47 19.88 22.95
CA HIS A 24 -9.95 20.84 23.95
C HIS A 24 -8.91 21.17 25.05
N ASP A 25 -7.62 21.18 24.69
CA ASP A 25 -6.55 21.56 25.60
C ASP A 25 -5.90 22.89 25.22
N ASP A 26 -5.15 23.47 26.15
CA ASP A 26 -4.48 24.78 25.98
C ASP A 26 -3.40 24.79 24.88
N LYS A 27 -3.10 23.63 24.27
CA LYS A 27 -2.11 23.50 23.18
C LYS A 27 -2.79 23.47 21.81
N VAL A 28 -4.12 23.40 21.73
CA VAL A 28 -4.86 23.57 20.49
C VAL A 28 -4.74 25.04 20.06
N ARG A 29 -4.39 25.25 18.79
CA ARG A 29 -4.31 26.60 18.22
C ARG A 29 -5.73 27.22 18.22
N PRO A 30 -5.89 28.49 18.61
CA PRO A 30 -7.21 29.15 18.62
C PRO A 30 -7.93 29.04 17.27
N GLU A 31 -7.17 29.14 16.18
CA GLU A 31 -7.71 29.02 14.82
C GLU A 31 -8.32 27.64 14.56
N HIS A 32 -7.74 26.58 15.12
CA HIS A 32 -8.29 25.22 15.00
C HIS A 32 -9.45 24.95 15.96
N ALA A 33 -9.61 25.76 17.01
CA ALA A 33 -10.77 25.65 17.89
C ALA A 33 -12.05 26.15 17.20
N ALA A 34 -11.92 27.09 16.25
CA ALA A 34 -13.06 27.64 15.51
C ALA A 34 -13.76 26.62 14.60
N ILE A 35 -13.02 25.62 14.10
CA ILE A 35 -13.54 24.55 13.23
C ILE A 35 -14.01 23.33 14.03
N ASP A 36 -13.92 23.37 15.36
CA ASP A 36 -14.40 22.31 16.24
C ASP A 36 -15.92 22.12 16.10
N GLY A 37 -16.36 20.88 15.89
CA GLY A 37 -17.78 20.55 15.74
C GLY A 37 -18.32 20.63 14.32
N VAL A 38 -17.53 21.11 13.33
CA VAL A 38 -17.91 21.05 11.91
C VAL A 38 -18.26 19.62 11.55
N THR A 39 -19.50 19.40 11.11
CA THR A 39 -20.06 18.08 10.84
C THR A 39 -20.53 18.02 9.40
N LEU A 40 -19.94 17.16 8.57
CA LEU A 40 -20.26 17.07 7.15
C LEU A 40 -20.32 15.61 6.68
N PRO A 41 -21.05 15.31 5.59
CA PRO A 41 -20.97 14.02 4.92
C PRO A 41 -19.53 13.67 4.51
N LEU A 42 -19.21 12.38 4.43
CA LEU A 42 -17.88 11.90 4.01
C LEU A 42 -17.48 12.43 2.60
N SER A 43 -18.46 12.58 1.72
CA SER A 43 -18.27 13.00 0.32
C SER A 43 -18.08 14.52 0.14
N ASP A 44 -18.19 15.31 1.21
CA ASP A 44 -18.06 16.76 1.13
C ASP A 44 -16.61 17.19 0.80
N SER A 45 -16.47 18.20 -0.07
CA SER A 45 -15.16 18.70 -0.52
C SER A 45 -14.36 19.38 0.60
N PHE A 46 -15.00 19.79 1.69
CA PHE A 46 -14.32 20.29 2.90
C PHE A 46 -13.22 19.33 3.36
N TRP A 47 -13.46 18.02 3.30
CA TRP A 47 -12.48 17.02 3.74
C TRP A 47 -11.29 16.90 2.80
N GLU A 48 -11.33 17.45 1.58
CA GLU A 48 -10.16 17.48 0.69
C GLU A 48 -9.08 18.43 1.18
N GLU A 49 -9.48 19.54 1.81
CA GLU A 49 -8.56 20.61 2.22
C GLU A 49 -8.35 20.72 3.73
N PHE A 50 -9.36 20.38 4.54
CA PHE A 50 -9.38 20.70 5.97
C PHE A 50 -9.26 19.47 6.88
N TYR A 51 -8.91 18.31 6.31
CA TYR A 51 -8.74 17.08 7.07
C TYR A 51 -7.40 17.08 7.82
N PRO A 52 -7.37 16.81 9.14
CA PRO A 52 -6.14 16.83 9.93
C PRO A 52 -5.03 15.93 9.34
N PRO A 53 -3.75 16.37 9.41
CA PRO A 53 -3.25 17.48 10.22
C PRO A 53 -3.27 18.85 9.54
N ASN A 54 -3.89 19.84 10.18
CA ASN A 54 -3.97 21.24 9.69
C ASN A 54 -2.78 22.12 10.16
N GLY A 55 -1.64 21.51 10.50
CA GLY A 55 -0.50 22.22 11.06
C GLY A 55 0.53 21.31 11.72
N TRP A 56 1.72 21.84 11.98
CA TRP A 56 2.72 21.14 12.78
C TRP A 56 2.21 20.88 14.19
N ASN A 57 2.39 19.63 14.65
CA ASN A 57 1.89 19.14 15.94
C ASN A 57 0.37 19.37 16.12
N CYS A 58 -0.40 19.22 15.03
CA CYS A 58 -1.86 19.33 15.08
C CYS A 58 -2.43 18.26 16.03
N ARG A 59 -3.27 18.70 16.97
CA ARG A 59 -3.96 17.86 17.96
C ARG A 59 -5.42 17.64 17.62
N CYS A 60 -5.81 17.89 16.37
CA CYS A 60 -7.18 17.71 15.91
C CYS A 60 -7.38 16.30 15.33
N THR A 61 -8.62 15.84 15.32
CA THR A 61 -9.03 14.54 14.84
C THR A 61 -10.39 14.67 14.14
N VAL A 62 -10.76 13.63 13.39
CA VAL A 62 -12.10 13.44 12.86
C VAL A 62 -12.70 12.16 13.44
N VAL A 63 -14.00 12.18 13.70
CA VAL A 63 -14.77 11.02 14.20
C VAL A 63 -16.08 10.87 13.45
N GLN A 64 -16.58 9.66 13.34
CA GLN A 64 -17.93 9.42 12.81
C GLN A 64 -19.00 9.74 13.85
N VAL A 65 -20.07 10.39 13.40
CA VAL A 65 -21.24 10.73 14.19
C VAL A 65 -22.52 10.33 13.47
N ARG A 66 -23.55 10.00 14.26
CA ARG A 66 -24.88 9.68 13.71
C ARG A 66 -25.53 10.96 13.19
N LYS A 67 -26.02 10.92 11.94
CA LYS A 67 -26.72 12.03 11.27
C LYS A 67 -27.85 12.64 12.11
N SER A 68 -28.54 11.81 12.91
CA SER A 68 -29.63 12.27 13.78
C SER A 68 -29.19 13.01 15.04
N LYS A 69 -27.97 12.76 15.53
CA LYS A 69 -27.47 13.37 16.78
C LYS A 69 -26.64 14.62 16.52
N CYS A 70 -25.97 14.67 15.38
CA CYS A 70 -25.13 15.78 14.98
C CYS A 70 -25.60 16.24 13.58
N PRO A 71 -26.41 17.30 13.49
CA PRO A 71 -26.84 17.84 12.20
C PRO A 71 -25.62 18.33 11.42
N ALA A 72 -25.73 18.31 10.09
CA ALA A 72 -24.67 18.81 9.23
C ALA A 72 -24.54 20.34 9.39
N THR A 73 -23.29 20.81 9.45
CA THR A 73 -22.95 22.22 9.29
C THR A 73 -23.22 22.61 7.84
N ASP A 74 -23.64 23.84 7.61
CA ASP A 74 -23.75 24.36 6.25
C ASP A 74 -22.38 24.34 5.56
N HIS A 75 -22.36 24.00 4.27
CA HIS A 75 -21.12 23.82 3.53
C HIS A 75 -20.29 25.11 3.45
N ASP A 76 -20.94 26.23 3.13
CA ASP A 76 -20.24 27.51 2.96
C ASP A 76 -19.69 28.03 4.30
N GLU A 77 -20.46 27.80 5.37
CA GLU A 77 -19.98 28.07 6.73
C GLU A 77 -18.78 27.20 7.10
N ALA A 78 -18.82 25.90 6.81
CA ALA A 78 -17.71 25.01 7.09
C ALA A 78 -16.45 25.41 6.32
N MET A 79 -16.57 25.72 5.03
CA MET A 79 -15.44 26.21 4.21
C MET A 79 -14.83 27.49 4.79
N ARG A 80 -15.66 28.44 5.22
CA ARG A 80 -15.20 29.68 5.87
C ARG A 80 -14.40 29.40 7.15
N LEU A 81 -14.90 28.51 8.01
CA LEU A 81 -14.21 28.10 9.24
C LEU A 81 -12.89 27.35 8.94
N GLY A 82 -12.88 26.53 7.89
CA GLY A 82 -11.68 25.85 7.39
C GLY A 82 -10.59 26.82 6.94
N ASP A 83 -10.98 27.83 6.15
CA ASP A 83 -10.06 28.86 5.68
C ASP A 83 -9.49 29.69 6.82
N GLU A 84 -10.31 30.03 7.83
CA GLU A 84 -9.85 30.71 9.04
C GLU A 84 -8.87 29.84 9.85
N ALA A 85 -9.15 28.54 9.96
CA ALA A 85 -8.28 27.60 10.68
C ALA A 85 -6.87 27.50 10.07
N LEU A 86 -6.77 27.58 8.74
CA LEU A 86 -5.52 27.47 7.98
C LEU A 86 -5.00 28.82 7.45
N GLN A 87 -5.53 29.96 7.90
CA GLN A 87 -5.11 31.28 7.42
C GLN A 87 -3.60 31.54 7.59
N ARG A 88 -2.97 30.94 8.60
CA ARG A 88 -1.53 31.06 8.88
C ARG A 88 -0.66 30.14 8.03
N ASP A 89 -1.27 29.17 7.35
CA ASP A 89 -0.60 28.32 6.37
C ASP A 89 -0.47 29.05 5.02
N THR A 90 0.35 30.10 5.03
CA THR A 90 0.63 30.95 3.85
C THR A 90 1.15 30.18 2.64
N LYS A 91 1.70 28.98 2.87
CA LYS A 91 2.26 28.10 1.85
C LYS A 91 1.27 27.03 1.39
N GLY A 92 0.08 26.96 2.00
CA GLY A 92 -0.95 25.95 1.76
C GLY A 92 -0.41 24.53 1.91
N MET A 93 0.57 24.33 2.79
CA MET A 93 1.21 23.05 3.01
C MET A 93 0.22 22.01 3.56
N PHE A 94 -0.61 22.41 4.52
CA PHE A 94 -1.51 21.52 5.24
C PHE A 94 -2.92 21.47 4.66
N ARG A 95 -3.14 22.04 3.46
CA ARG A 95 -4.40 21.92 2.71
C ARG A 95 -4.44 20.65 1.88
N PHE A 96 -4.57 19.50 2.55
CA PHE A 96 -4.65 18.19 1.90
C PHE A 96 -5.33 17.16 2.79
N ASN A 97 -5.82 16.08 2.18
CA ASN A 97 -6.35 14.95 2.92
C ASN A 97 -5.32 13.82 3.03
N ALA A 98 -4.70 13.71 4.20
CA ALA A 98 -3.70 12.67 4.50
C ALA A 98 -4.20 11.23 4.27
N GLY A 99 -5.51 10.99 4.42
CA GLY A 99 -6.13 9.69 4.21
C GLY A 99 -6.42 9.37 2.74
N LYS A 100 -7.02 10.30 2.00
CA LYS A 100 -7.26 10.14 0.56
C LYS A 100 -5.96 10.03 -0.22
N GLU A 101 -4.96 10.84 0.15
CA GLU A 101 -3.66 10.82 -0.52
C GLU A 101 -2.74 9.69 -0.05
N GLY A 102 -3.04 9.05 1.10
CA GLY A 102 -2.17 8.02 1.69
C GLY A 102 -0.80 8.54 2.10
N LYS A 103 -0.70 9.82 2.48
CA LYS A 103 0.56 10.50 2.82
C LYS A 103 0.46 11.14 4.19
N SER A 104 1.52 11.02 4.99
CA SER A 104 1.61 11.68 6.30
C SER A 104 2.01 13.15 6.20
N VAL A 105 2.71 13.52 5.12
CA VAL A 105 3.15 14.89 4.83
C VAL A 105 2.84 15.23 3.38
N PRO A 106 2.50 16.49 3.09
CA PRO A 106 2.26 16.96 1.75
C PRO A 106 3.53 16.90 0.89
N ASP A 107 3.34 16.76 -0.43
CA ASP A 107 4.45 16.70 -1.40
C ASP A 107 5.30 17.99 -1.40
N TYR A 108 4.66 19.13 -1.13
CA TYR A 108 5.36 20.39 -0.85
C TYR A 108 5.53 20.57 0.66
N ASN A 109 6.77 20.66 1.13
CA ASN A 109 7.13 20.84 2.53
C ASN A 109 8.52 21.52 2.65
N PRO A 110 9.05 21.84 3.85
CA PRO A 110 10.32 22.55 4.00
C PRO A 110 11.54 21.86 3.36
N TYR A 111 11.45 20.57 3.08
CA TYR A 111 12.51 19.77 2.47
C TYR A 111 12.32 19.59 0.96
N THR A 112 11.24 20.12 0.39
CA THR A 112 10.91 20.02 -1.03
C THR A 112 10.57 21.39 -1.63
N VAL A 113 10.42 21.45 -2.95
CA VAL A 113 10.03 22.69 -3.65
C VAL A 113 8.54 22.68 -3.97
N SER A 114 7.93 23.85 -4.14
CA SER A 114 6.50 24.00 -4.46
C SER A 114 6.08 23.17 -5.67
N ARG A 115 6.96 23.04 -6.68
CA ARG A 115 6.75 22.19 -7.86
C ARG A 115 6.49 20.71 -7.51
N CYS A 116 6.98 20.21 -6.38
CA CYS A 116 6.78 18.83 -5.96
C CYS A 116 5.31 18.45 -5.83
N ARG A 117 4.41 19.40 -5.54
CA ARG A 117 2.96 19.18 -5.49
C ARG A 117 2.39 18.57 -6.78
N ASN A 118 2.93 18.93 -7.94
CA ASN A 118 2.42 18.52 -9.25
C ASN A 118 3.48 17.93 -10.17
N CYS A 119 4.58 17.44 -9.61
CA CYS A 119 5.78 17.08 -10.37
C CYS A 119 5.62 15.79 -11.19
N ASP A 120 5.93 15.86 -12.49
CA ASP A 120 5.88 14.73 -13.43
C ASP A 120 6.82 13.57 -13.02
N ILE A 121 7.98 13.90 -12.42
CA ILE A 121 8.93 12.91 -11.91
C ILE A 121 8.28 12.07 -10.80
N ALA A 122 7.48 12.70 -9.93
CA ALA A 122 6.78 12.00 -8.86
C ALA A 122 5.57 11.20 -9.39
N LYS A 123 4.93 11.68 -10.46
CA LYS A 123 3.77 11.05 -11.13
C LYS A 123 4.16 9.92 -12.10
N GLY A 124 5.46 9.70 -12.33
CA GLY A 124 5.96 8.65 -13.22
C GLY A 124 5.82 8.97 -14.72
N ASP A 125 5.54 10.22 -15.08
CA ASP A 125 5.38 10.63 -16.47
C ASP A 125 6.74 10.97 -17.08
N LYS A 126 7.26 10.05 -17.91
CA LYS A 126 8.27 10.17 -19.00
C LYS A 126 9.51 11.07 -18.81
N GLY A 127 9.74 11.67 -17.64
CA GLY A 127 10.86 12.56 -17.32
C GLY A 127 12.13 11.80 -16.91
N GLY A 128 12.04 10.47 -16.80
CA GLY A 128 13.18 9.58 -16.60
C GLY A 128 13.92 9.20 -17.90
N LYS A 129 13.61 9.82 -19.05
CA LYS A 129 14.52 9.73 -20.20
C LYS A 129 15.69 10.67 -19.95
N LEU A 130 16.82 10.11 -19.51
CA LEU A 130 18.14 10.77 -19.41
C LEU A 130 18.64 11.41 -20.72
N ALA A 131 17.85 11.44 -21.79
CA ALA A 131 18.31 11.78 -23.13
C ALA A 131 17.74 13.08 -23.73
N ARG A 132 16.84 13.84 -23.07
CA ARG A 132 16.53 15.23 -23.50
C ARG A 132 15.61 15.99 -22.51
N SER A 133 16.17 17.07 -21.96
CA SER A 133 15.46 18.33 -21.62
C SER A 133 14.93 18.60 -20.20
N PHE A 134 15.15 17.75 -19.19
CA PHE A 134 14.87 18.16 -17.81
C PHE A 134 15.99 17.74 -16.85
N VAL A 135 17.03 18.59 -16.77
CA VAL A 135 17.97 18.57 -15.64
C VAL A 135 17.44 19.59 -14.64
N PRO A 136 16.94 19.17 -13.47
CA PRO A 136 16.50 20.13 -12.47
C PRO A 136 17.70 20.93 -11.94
N ASP A 137 17.61 22.26 -11.91
CA ASP A 137 18.65 23.12 -11.31
C ASP A 137 18.74 22.98 -9.78
N ASN A 138 17.76 22.30 -9.17
CA ASN A 138 17.71 22.02 -7.74
C ASN A 138 18.29 20.63 -7.42
N GLU A 139 19.27 20.59 -6.51
CA GLU A 139 19.88 19.36 -5.99
C GLU A 139 18.86 18.37 -5.42
N VAL A 140 17.79 18.84 -4.77
CA VAL A 140 16.70 17.98 -4.28
C VAL A 140 16.01 17.25 -5.44
N CYS A 141 15.77 17.95 -6.55
CA CYS A 141 15.15 17.36 -7.72
C CYS A 141 16.13 16.43 -8.47
N LYS A 142 17.43 16.73 -8.51
CA LYS A 142 18.45 15.81 -9.05
C LYS A 142 18.51 14.51 -8.24
N ALA A 143 18.59 14.60 -6.92
CA ALA A 143 18.58 13.44 -6.02
C ALA A 143 17.29 12.62 -6.17
N CYS A 144 16.15 13.29 -6.25
CA CYS A 144 14.83 12.69 -6.50
C CYS A 144 14.78 11.84 -7.79
N VAL A 145 15.35 12.35 -8.90
CA VAL A 145 15.47 11.58 -10.16
C VAL A 145 16.38 10.36 -9.96
N LEU A 146 17.53 10.53 -9.32
CA LEU A 146 18.46 9.43 -9.06
C LEU A 146 17.84 8.32 -8.20
N ILE A 147 17.16 8.67 -7.10
CA ILE A 147 16.50 7.71 -6.21
C ILE A 147 15.42 6.93 -6.96
N ARG A 148 14.58 7.62 -7.75
CA ARG A 148 13.52 6.96 -8.53
C ARG A 148 14.07 6.10 -9.68
N ASN A 149 15.16 6.54 -10.30
CA ASN A 149 15.86 5.75 -11.32
C ASN A 149 16.61 4.57 -10.71
N SER A 150 17.09 4.66 -9.46
CA SER A 150 17.84 3.58 -8.82
C SER A 150 17.07 2.27 -8.80
N ARG A 151 15.75 2.30 -8.52
CA ARG A 151 14.93 1.09 -8.52
C ARG A 151 14.73 0.52 -9.93
N ARG A 152 14.54 1.39 -10.92
CA ARG A 152 14.50 1.00 -12.33
C ARG A 152 15.82 0.36 -12.77
N CYS A 153 16.95 0.98 -12.45
CA CYS A 153 18.27 0.47 -12.79
C CYS A 153 18.57 -0.84 -12.08
N ALA A 154 18.24 -0.97 -10.79
CA ALA A 154 18.43 -2.20 -10.03
C ALA A 154 17.66 -3.38 -10.63
N ASN A 155 16.41 -3.13 -11.05
CA ASN A 155 15.57 -4.17 -11.63
C ASN A 155 15.81 -4.41 -13.13
N LYS A 156 16.54 -3.52 -13.81
CA LYS A 156 16.79 -3.63 -15.25
C LYS A 156 17.61 -4.87 -15.59
N GLU A 157 18.65 -5.17 -14.81
CA GLU A 157 19.46 -6.36 -14.99
C GLU A 157 18.65 -7.64 -14.76
N LEU A 158 17.76 -7.65 -13.76
CA LEU A 158 16.83 -8.76 -13.52
C LEU A 158 15.89 -8.95 -14.71
N TYR A 159 15.27 -7.87 -15.20
CA TYR A 159 14.39 -7.91 -16.36
C TYR A 159 15.09 -8.45 -17.60
N ASP A 160 16.29 -7.95 -17.92
CA ASP A 160 17.02 -8.37 -19.12
C ASP A 160 17.40 -9.87 -19.04
N ARG A 161 17.76 -10.35 -17.84
CA ARG A 161 18.04 -11.76 -17.58
C ARG A 161 16.80 -12.63 -17.78
N LEU A 162 15.68 -12.29 -17.15
CA LEU A 162 14.41 -13.03 -17.28
C LEU A 162 13.89 -13.01 -18.71
N LYS A 163 14.06 -11.90 -19.43
CA LYS A 163 13.64 -11.78 -20.84
C LYS A 163 14.44 -12.71 -21.76
N SER A 164 15.72 -12.91 -21.44
CA SER A 164 16.60 -13.80 -22.21
C SER A 164 16.39 -15.28 -21.88
N ASP A 165 15.78 -15.58 -20.75
CA ASP A 165 15.57 -16.94 -20.26
C ASP A 165 14.26 -17.53 -20.83
N PRO A 166 14.32 -18.62 -21.62
CA PRO A 166 13.14 -19.23 -22.21
C PRO A 166 12.18 -19.84 -21.18
N ASP A 167 12.63 -20.11 -19.95
CA ASP A 167 11.83 -20.73 -18.90
C ASP A 167 10.88 -19.74 -18.20
N TYR A 168 10.99 -18.44 -18.52
CA TYR A 168 10.09 -17.41 -18.00
C TYR A 168 9.13 -16.89 -19.07
N LEU A 169 7.89 -16.67 -18.64
CA LEU A 169 6.75 -16.16 -19.41
C LEU A 169 6.26 -14.84 -18.82
N ASP A 170 5.50 -14.08 -19.60
CA ASP A 170 4.89 -12.78 -19.21
C ASP A 170 5.89 -11.79 -18.56
N VAL A 171 7.15 -11.82 -19.02
CA VAL A 171 8.20 -10.96 -18.47
C VAL A 171 7.99 -9.51 -18.89
N ALA A 172 7.72 -8.66 -17.91
CA ALA A 172 7.45 -7.23 -18.11
C ALA A 172 8.19 -6.37 -17.08
N MET A 173 8.51 -5.14 -17.48
CA MET A 173 9.06 -4.10 -16.61
C MET A 173 8.18 -2.84 -16.72
N ASP A 174 7.81 -2.27 -15.58
CA ASP A 174 7.03 -1.04 -15.53
C ASP A 174 7.96 0.16 -15.78
N ASP A 175 7.72 0.87 -16.88
CA ASP A 175 8.50 2.05 -17.27
C ASP A 175 8.31 3.27 -16.35
N LYS A 176 7.32 3.27 -15.47
CA LYS A 176 7.08 4.36 -14.52
C LYS A 176 7.72 4.05 -13.18
N THR A 177 7.49 2.85 -12.66
CA THR A 177 7.87 2.49 -11.29
C THR A 177 9.12 1.62 -11.19
N GLY A 178 9.53 0.98 -12.29
CA GLY A 178 10.65 0.05 -12.32
C GLY A 178 10.33 -1.34 -11.78
N GLY A 179 9.06 -1.65 -11.52
CA GLY A 179 8.65 -2.98 -11.10
C GLY A 179 8.88 -4.00 -12.20
N VAL A 180 9.12 -5.25 -11.82
CA VAL A 180 9.38 -6.35 -12.76
C VAL A 180 8.51 -7.52 -12.38
N LYS A 181 7.86 -8.13 -13.37
CA LYS A 181 7.12 -9.37 -13.20
C LYS A 181 7.59 -10.41 -14.20
N GLY A 182 7.36 -11.66 -13.86
CA GLY A 182 7.62 -12.82 -14.70
C GLY A 182 7.05 -14.07 -14.05
N ILE A 183 6.76 -15.08 -14.85
CA ILE A 183 6.15 -16.33 -14.41
C ILE A 183 7.01 -17.47 -14.95
N HIS A 184 7.61 -18.27 -14.07
CA HIS A 184 8.35 -19.45 -14.49
C HIS A 184 7.38 -20.50 -15.06
N ARG A 185 7.75 -21.20 -16.14
CA ARG A 185 6.91 -22.21 -16.81
C ARG A 185 6.45 -23.34 -15.89
N GLY A 186 7.28 -23.70 -14.93
CA GLY A 186 7.01 -24.69 -13.89
C GLY A 186 6.25 -24.16 -12.66
N HIS A 187 5.76 -22.92 -12.68
CA HIS A 187 4.84 -22.42 -11.66
C HIS A 187 3.48 -23.13 -11.83
N ILE A 188 2.92 -23.67 -10.74
CA ILE A 188 1.71 -24.49 -10.81
C ILE A 188 0.51 -23.55 -10.98
N VAL A 189 -0.03 -23.53 -12.19
CA VAL A 189 -1.34 -22.92 -12.44
C VAL A 189 -2.42 -23.97 -12.27
N HIS A 190 -3.35 -23.69 -11.38
CA HIS A 190 -4.56 -24.49 -11.26
C HIS A 190 -5.49 -24.02 -12.39
N SER A 191 -5.74 -24.88 -13.40
CA SER A 191 -6.52 -24.55 -14.60
C SER A 191 -7.68 -25.53 -14.87
N SER A 192 -8.19 -26.19 -13.84
CA SER A 192 -9.22 -27.22 -13.99
C SER A 192 -10.64 -26.67 -13.82
N ASP A 193 -11.59 -27.17 -14.63
CA ASP A 193 -13.03 -26.83 -14.59
C ASP A 193 -13.73 -27.12 -13.23
N LYS A 194 -13.01 -27.65 -12.24
CA LYS A 194 -13.49 -28.00 -10.89
C LYS A 194 -12.88 -27.15 -9.79
N GLU A 195 -12.26 -26.03 -10.12
CA GLU A 195 -11.62 -25.20 -9.11
C GLU A 195 -12.60 -24.42 -8.24
N ASN A 196 -12.20 -24.29 -6.98
CA ASN A 196 -12.89 -23.40 -6.06
C ASN A 196 -12.65 -21.96 -6.52
N THR A 197 -13.74 -21.33 -6.95
CA THR A 197 -13.76 -19.92 -7.27
C THR A 197 -14.14 -19.11 -6.03
N PHE A 198 -13.47 -17.99 -5.82
CA PHE A 198 -13.67 -17.10 -4.68
C PHE A 198 -14.31 -15.79 -5.12
N PHE A 199 -14.99 -15.14 -4.18
CA PHE A 199 -15.64 -13.84 -4.35
C PHE A 199 -16.73 -13.84 -5.46
N ALA A 200 -17.38 -12.69 -5.66
CA ALA A 200 -18.42 -12.53 -6.68
C ALA A 200 -17.88 -12.67 -8.11
N GLU A 201 -16.60 -12.35 -8.32
CA GLU A 201 -15.90 -12.37 -9.60
C GLU A 201 -15.48 -13.78 -10.05
N LYS A 202 -15.72 -14.80 -9.22
CA LYS A 202 -15.35 -16.20 -9.47
C LYS A 202 -13.86 -16.40 -9.77
N LEU A 203 -12.99 -15.81 -8.95
CA LEU A 203 -11.53 -15.85 -9.11
C LEU A 203 -10.95 -17.16 -8.58
N THR A 204 -10.01 -17.77 -9.29
CA THR A 204 -9.25 -18.94 -8.83
C THR A 204 -8.14 -18.54 -7.85
N SER A 205 -7.47 -19.53 -7.22
CA SER A 205 -6.29 -19.25 -6.39
C SER A 205 -5.16 -18.62 -7.20
N THR A 206 -4.94 -19.12 -8.41
CA THR A 206 -3.94 -18.59 -9.34
C THR A 206 -4.27 -17.16 -9.76
N ASP A 207 -5.55 -16.84 -10.00
CA ASP A 207 -5.96 -15.45 -10.31
C ASP A 207 -5.61 -14.48 -9.15
N LEU A 208 -5.78 -14.91 -7.90
CA LEU A 208 -5.47 -14.09 -6.74
C LEU A 208 -3.96 -13.84 -6.59
N GLU A 209 -3.12 -14.82 -6.91
CA GLU A 209 -1.66 -14.67 -6.94
C GLU A 209 -1.22 -13.71 -8.05
N LEU A 210 -1.78 -13.85 -9.25
CA LEU A 210 -1.51 -12.96 -10.38
C LEU A 210 -1.95 -11.51 -10.09
N LEU A 211 -3.11 -11.33 -9.45
CA LEU A 211 -3.57 -10.01 -9.01
C LEU A 211 -2.61 -9.39 -7.98
N CYS A 212 -2.12 -10.19 -7.04
CA CYS A 212 -1.13 -9.76 -6.06
C CYS A 212 0.18 -9.33 -6.75
N GLN A 213 0.71 -10.16 -7.67
CA GLN A 213 1.91 -9.87 -8.45
C GLN A 213 1.77 -8.56 -9.24
N ASP A 214 0.64 -8.36 -9.91
CA ASP A 214 0.36 -7.18 -10.72
C ASP A 214 0.28 -5.89 -9.88
N ILE A 215 -0.24 -5.97 -8.65
CA ILE A 215 -0.19 -4.85 -7.70
C ILE A 215 1.25 -4.53 -7.30
N LEU A 216 2.04 -5.53 -6.92
CA LEU A 216 3.45 -5.36 -6.56
C LEU A 216 4.25 -4.75 -7.71
N PHE A 217 4.05 -5.27 -8.91
CA PHE A 217 4.64 -4.79 -10.17
C PHE A 217 4.33 -3.30 -10.39
N ARG A 218 3.06 -2.89 -10.33
CA ARG A 218 2.66 -1.49 -10.50
C ARG A 218 3.21 -0.58 -9.40
N LYS A 219 3.54 -1.12 -8.22
CA LYS A 219 4.15 -0.37 -7.11
C LYS A 219 5.68 -0.34 -7.17
N GLY A 220 6.29 -0.89 -8.21
CA GLY A 220 7.73 -0.82 -8.44
C GLY A 220 8.53 -1.97 -7.81
N HIS A 221 7.86 -2.98 -7.28
CA HIS A 221 8.50 -4.17 -6.71
C HIS A 221 8.81 -5.18 -7.83
N SER A 222 9.89 -5.94 -7.69
CA SER A 222 10.06 -7.15 -8.51
C SER A 222 9.30 -8.29 -7.85
N CYS A 223 8.46 -9.01 -8.59
CA CYS A 223 7.72 -10.17 -8.09
C CYS A 223 7.69 -11.25 -9.17
N ILE A 224 8.53 -12.27 -9.00
CA ILE A 224 8.70 -13.35 -9.98
C ILE A 224 8.06 -14.61 -9.39
N LEU A 225 7.07 -15.18 -10.09
CA LEU A 225 6.48 -16.46 -9.70
C LEU A 225 7.44 -17.57 -10.11
N GLU A 226 7.90 -18.33 -9.13
CA GLU A 226 8.99 -19.29 -9.31
C GLU A 226 8.47 -20.69 -9.64
N ASN A 227 9.38 -21.54 -10.09
CA ASN A 227 9.06 -22.93 -10.37
C ASN A 227 8.55 -23.59 -9.08
N GLU A 228 7.47 -24.35 -9.13
CA GLU A 228 7.02 -25.15 -7.98
C GLU A 228 7.25 -26.64 -8.17
N THR A 229 7.52 -27.07 -9.41
CA THR A 229 7.62 -28.48 -9.81
C THR A 229 9.02 -29.09 -9.69
N GLN A 230 10.00 -28.41 -9.11
CA GLN A 230 11.37 -28.94 -9.03
C GLN A 230 11.43 -30.21 -8.18
N LEU A 231 12.12 -31.23 -8.69
CA LEU A 231 12.37 -32.49 -8.03
C LEU A 231 13.84 -32.58 -7.60
N ASP A 232 14.09 -33.22 -6.46
CA ASP A 232 15.44 -33.58 -6.03
C ASP A 232 15.97 -34.79 -6.82
N ALA A 233 17.24 -35.15 -6.60
CA ALA A 233 17.87 -36.29 -7.26
C ALA A 233 17.19 -37.64 -6.97
N SER A 234 16.32 -37.71 -5.96
CA SER A 234 15.51 -38.88 -5.62
C SER A 234 14.09 -38.85 -6.20
N GLY A 235 13.73 -37.79 -6.94
CA GLY A 235 12.42 -37.60 -7.56
C GLY A 235 11.37 -37.01 -6.61
N LEU A 236 11.75 -36.52 -5.42
CA LEU A 236 10.85 -35.86 -4.48
C LEU A 236 10.81 -34.35 -4.73
N GLN A 237 9.63 -33.75 -4.63
CA GLN A 237 9.47 -32.30 -4.83
C GLN A 237 10.26 -31.50 -3.78
N LEU A 238 11.08 -30.56 -4.26
CA LEU A 238 11.82 -29.62 -3.42
C LEU A 238 10.83 -28.65 -2.77
N PRO A 239 11.05 -28.26 -1.50
CA PRO A 239 10.26 -27.18 -0.91
C PRO A 239 10.57 -25.91 -1.67
N GLN A 240 9.54 -25.28 -2.20
CA GLN A 240 9.63 -24.01 -2.91
C GLN A 240 8.62 -23.03 -2.32
N LEU A 241 8.98 -21.76 -2.36
CA LEU A 241 8.09 -20.66 -2.03
C LEU A 241 7.63 -20.04 -3.34
N ASP A 242 6.42 -19.47 -3.32
CA ASP A 242 5.71 -19.11 -4.55
C ASP A 242 6.44 -18.04 -5.38
N THR A 243 7.14 -17.10 -4.72
CA THR A 243 7.80 -15.99 -5.41
C THR A 243 9.21 -15.67 -4.96
N LEU A 244 9.98 -15.09 -5.88
CA LEU A 244 11.13 -14.25 -5.58
C LEU A 244 10.70 -12.78 -5.68
N THR A 245 10.51 -12.14 -4.52
CA THR A 245 10.04 -10.75 -4.42
C THR A 245 11.11 -9.85 -3.82
N ASP A 246 11.50 -8.80 -4.54
CA ASP A 246 12.63 -7.89 -4.22
C ASP A 246 13.92 -8.61 -3.75
N GLY A 247 14.19 -9.80 -4.30
CA GLY A 247 15.38 -10.60 -3.97
C GLY A 247 15.23 -11.55 -2.79
N GLU A 248 14.07 -11.59 -2.13
CA GLU A 248 13.75 -12.57 -1.09
C GLU A 248 12.77 -13.62 -1.62
N TYR A 249 12.98 -14.90 -1.29
CA TYR A 249 11.96 -15.92 -1.53
C TYR A 249 10.83 -15.74 -0.51
N ILE A 250 9.62 -15.53 -1.02
CA ILE A 250 8.43 -15.21 -0.25
C ILE A 250 7.26 -16.04 -0.78
N ASP A 251 6.49 -16.56 0.16
CA ASP A 251 5.27 -17.30 -0.12
C ASP A 251 4.06 -16.36 -0.06
N ILE A 252 3.11 -16.53 -0.98
CA ILE A 252 1.90 -15.74 -1.14
C ILE A 252 0.72 -16.52 -0.57
N ARG A 253 -0.15 -15.81 0.15
CA ARG A 253 -1.45 -16.35 0.56
C ARG A 253 -2.56 -15.34 0.40
N ALA A 254 -3.51 -15.65 -0.45
CA ALA A 254 -4.78 -14.93 -0.49
C ALA A 254 -5.67 -15.30 0.71
N ILE A 255 -6.29 -14.30 1.33
CA ILE A 255 -7.31 -14.47 2.36
C ILE A 255 -8.68 -14.43 1.68
N THR A 256 -9.40 -15.56 1.73
CA THR A 256 -10.64 -15.78 0.98
C THR A 256 -11.89 -15.88 1.85
N GLU A 257 -11.73 -15.95 3.17
CA GLU A 257 -12.82 -16.13 4.13
C GLU A 257 -12.67 -15.19 5.32
N ASN A 258 -13.77 -14.54 5.71
CA ASN A 258 -13.80 -13.71 6.89
C ASN A 258 -14.13 -14.54 8.15
N GLY A 259 -13.09 -14.96 8.87
CA GLY A 259 -13.21 -15.77 10.07
C GLY A 259 -12.22 -15.36 11.16
N LYS A 260 -12.62 -15.50 12.43
CA LYS A 260 -11.84 -15.10 13.62
C LYS A 260 -10.43 -15.70 13.72
N ASN A 261 -10.15 -16.76 12.96
CA ASN A 261 -8.88 -17.48 12.99
C ASN A 261 -8.27 -17.65 11.59
N THR A 262 -8.84 -17.06 10.54
CA THR A 262 -8.43 -17.33 9.16
C THR A 262 -6.99 -16.91 8.93
N ILE A 263 -6.64 -15.68 9.30
CA ILE A 263 -5.27 -15.15 9.14
C ILE A 263 -4.28 -15.95 9.99
N ARG A 264 -4.63 -16.25 11.24
CA ARG A 264 -3.80 -17.08 12.13
C ARG A 264 -3.51 -18.45 11.51
N ASN A 265 -4.52 -19.12 10.99
CA ASN A 265 -4.38 -20.45 10.40
C ASN A 265 -3.56 -20.40 9.10
N ALA A 266 -3.82 -19.41 8.25
CA ALA A 266 -3.04 -19.15 7.04
C ALA A 266 -1.55 -18.96 7.37
N LEU A 267 -1.23 -18.04 8.28
CA LEU A 267 0.16 -17.78 8.69
C LEU A 267 0.83 -18.98 9.36
N ASN A 268 0.10 -19.77 10.15
CA ASN A 268 0.66 -20.99 10.74
C ASN A 268 1.01 -22.05 9.70
N SER A 269 0.23 -22.15 8.62
CA SER A 269 0.58 -23.00 7.49
C SER A 269 1.87 -22.51 6.83
N LYS A 270 1.94 -21.21 6.51
CA LYS A 270 3.09 -20.62 5.82
C LYS A 270 4.37 -20.64 6.65
N LYS A 271 4.29 -20.49 7.98
CA LYS A 271 5.42 -20.72 8.90
C LYS A 271 6.02 -22.12 8.78
N LYS A 272 5.19 -23.16 8.58
CA LYS A 272 5.69 -24.53 8.39
C LYS A 272 6.44 -24.67 7.07
N GLN A 273 5.91 -24.06 6.00
CA GLN A 273 6.56 -24.02 4.69
C GLN A 273 7.91 -23.29 4.76
N LEU A 274 7.96 -22.09 5.35
CA LEU A 274 9.20 -21.33 5.58
C LEU A 274 10.24 -22.14 6.36
N LYS A 275 9.85 -22.77 7.49
CA LYS A 275 10.78 -23.62 8.27
C LYS A 275 11.34 -24.77 7.44
N ASN A 276 10.51 -25.40 6.62
CA ASN A 276 10.94 -26.50 5.78
C ASN A 276 11.87 -26.03 4.66
N PHE A 277 11.55 -24.91 4.03
CA PHE A 277 12.36 -24.27 3.00
C PHE A 277 13.74 -23.93 3.55
N ASN A 278 13.81 -23.08 4.59
CA ASN A 278 15.08 -22.65 5.20
C ASN A 278 15.95 -23.82 5.65
N ARG A 279 15.35 -24.85 6.26
CA ARG A 279 16.09 -26.04 6.70
C ARG A 279 16.70 -26.82 5.54
N LYS A 280 16.00 -26.94 4.40
CA LYS A 280 16.49 -27.72 3.25
C LYS A 280 17.43 -26.93 2.34
N THR A 281 17.21 -25.63 2.18
CA THR A 281 17.99 -24.78 1.26
C THR A 281 19.13 -24.03 1.95
N GLY A 282 19.10 -23.92 3.28
CA GLY A 282 20.03 -23.05 4.03
C GLY A 282 19.70 -21.56 3.92
N ALA A 283 18.57 -21.20 3.29
CA ALA A 283 18.12 -19.81 3.18
C ALA A 283 17.63 -19.25 4.53
N ASP A 284 17.56 -17.93 4.63
CA ASP A 284 17.13 -17.20 5.83
C ASP A 284 15.82 -16.42 5.59
N CYS A 285 14.82 -17.06 4.97
CA CYS A 285 13.56 -16.43 4.60
C CYS A 285 12.59 -16.32 5.79
N HIS A 286 12.04 -15.13 6.04
CA HIS A 286 11.19 -14.86 7.20
C HIS A 286 9.94 -14.03 6.89
N SER A 287 9.69 -13.81 5.60
CA SER A 287 8.67 -12.92 5.06
C SER A 287 7.54 -13.75 4.45
N VAL A 288 6.29 -13.27 4.57
CA VAL A 288 5.11 -13.83 3.87
C VAL A 288 4.31 -12.68 3.28
N ILE A 289 3.75 -12.88 2.09
CA ILE A 289 2.78 -11.94 1.50
C ILE A 289 1.37 -12.45 1.78
N LEU A 290 0.53 -11.57 2.35
CA LEU A 290 -0.91 -11.79 2.44
C LEU A 290 -1.63 -10.91 1.45
N TYR A 291 -2.42 -11.50 0.57
CA TYR A 291 -3.27 -10.77 -0.36
C TYR A 291 -4.71 -10.68 0.15
N PHE A 292 -5.22 -9.46 0.23
CA PHE A 292 -6.58 -9.13 0.64
C PHE A 292 -7.35 -8.59 -0.56
N HIS A 293 -8.12 -9.47 -1.20
CA HIS A 293 -9.02 -9.06 -2.27
C HIS A 293 -10.17 -8.20 -1.71
N ASP A 294 -10.66 -8.57 -0.53
CA ASP A 294 -11.57 -7.78 0.30
C ASP A 294 -10.77 -7.15 1.46
N PRO A 295 -10.58 -5.81 1.47
CA PRO A 295 -9.87 -5.12 2.54
C PRO A 295 -10.48 -5.29 3.93
N ASP A 296 -11.78 -5.57 4.05
CA ASP A 296 -12.47 -5.70 5.33
C ASP A 296 -12.08 -6.98 6.08
N MET A 297 -11.41 -7.92 5.40
CA MET A 297 -10.86 -9.13 6.01
C MET A 297 -9.53 -8.89 6.75
N PHE A 298 -8.99 -7.68 6.70
CA PHE A 298 -7.73 -7.34 7.35
C PHE A 298 -7.89 -7.18 8.88
N ASP A 299 -7.03 -7.87 9.62
CA ASP A 299 -6.93 -7.76 11.08
C ASP A 299 -5.46 -7.73 11.47
N GLU A 300 -4.97 -6.51 11.75
CA GLU A 300 -3.59 -6.26 12.16
C GLU A 300 -3.21 -7.00 13.45
N GLY A 301 -4.15 -7.09 14.41
CA GLY A 301 -3.92 -7.76 15.69
C GLY A 301 -3.67 -9.25 15.52
N GLN A 302 -4.42 -9.91 14.63
CA GLN A 302 -4.15 -11.31 14.29
C GLN A 302 -2.77 -11.52 13.67
N ILE A 303 -2.28 -10.57 12.86
CA ILE A 303 -0.97 -10.67 12.22
C ILE A 303 0.16 -10.46 13.24
N ILE A 304 0.10 -9.38 14.03
CA ILE A 304 1.11 -9.05 15.04
C ILE A 304 1.30 -10.20 16.03
N ASN A 305 0.19 -10.80 16.48
CA ASN A 305 0.23 -11.95 17.39
C ASN A 305 0.88 -13.21 16.78
N GLN A 306 1.09 -13.25 15.45
CA GLN A 306 1.80 -14.33 14.77
C GLN A 306 3.27 -14.03 14.50
N LEU A 307 3.73 -12.79 14.65
CA LEU A 307 5.14 -12.46 14.43
C LEU A 307 6.02 -13.09 15.51
N GLY A 308 7.23 -13.49 15.12
CA GLY A 308 8.12 -14.28 15.97
C GLY A 308 9.50 -14.48 15.35
N GLN A 309 10.22 -15.50 15.81
CA GLN A 309 11.54 -15.81 15.24
C GLN A 309 11.45 -16.36 13.81
N THR A 310 10.41 -17.16 13.51
CA THR A 310 10.22 -17.78 12.19
C THR A 310 9.58 -16.85 11.16
N LEU A 311 8.68 -15.97 11.59
CA LEU A 311 7.98 -15.02 10.73
C LEU A 311 8.27 -13.64 11.27
N LYS A 312 9.17 -12.90 10.62
CA LYS A 312 9.64 -11.59 11.08
C LYS A 312 8.85 -10.46 10.44
N SER A 313 8.29 -10.68 9.26
CA SER A 313 7.57 -9.68 8.48
C SER A 313 6.40 -10.30 7.72
N VAL A 314 5.32 -9.51 7.57
CA VAL A 314 4.18 -9.83 6.72
C VAL A 314 3.87 -8.63 5.84
N ILE A 315 3.92 -8.85 4.53
CA ILE A 315 3.60 -7.85 3.52
C ILE A 315 2.13 -8.03 3.14
N CYS A 316 1.27 -7.11 3.58
CA CYS A 316 -0.15 -7.11 3.27
C CYS A 316 -0.38 -6.31 1.98
N VAL A 317 -0.88 -6.98 0.95
CA VAL A 317 -1.21 -6.39 -0.36
C VAL A 317 -2.73 -6.37 -0.50
N PHE A 318 -3.30 -5.23 -0.86
CA PHE A 318 -4.74 -5.03 -0.94
C PHE A 318 -5.18 -4.78 -2.39
N LYS A 319 -6.40 -5.22 -2.77
CA LYS A 319 -6.96 -5.01 -4.12
C LYS A 319 -6.93 -3.55 -4.60
N ASN A 320 -7.09 -2.60 -3.68
CA ASN A 320 -7.02 -1.16 -3.96
C ASN A 320 -5.59 -0.65 -4.27
N GLY A 321 -4.59 -1.52 -4.23
CA GLY A 321 -3.19 -1.21 -4.48
C GLY A 321 -2.43 -0.74 -3.24
N THR A 322 -3.05 -0.67 -2.06
CA THR A 322 -2.33 -0.38 -0.82
C THR A 322 -1.40 -1.54 -0.47
N ILE A 323 -0.20 -1.22 0.02
CA ILE A 323 0.77 -2.20 0.55
C ILE A 323 1.12 -1.77 1.96
N ARG A 324 1.03 -2.68 2.92
CA ARG A 324 1.45 -2.46 4.31
C ARG A 324 2.46 -3.52 4.72
N ASN A 325 3.57 -3.10 5.29
CA ASN A 325 4.55 -4.02 5.85
C ASN A 325 4.42 -4.03 7.37
N ILE A 326 4.11 -5.20 7.94
CA ILE A 326 4.01 -5.40 9.38
C ILE A 326 5.22 -6.23 9.81
N THR A 327 6.12 -5.62 10.55
CA THR A 327 7.36 -6.23 11.03
C THR A 327 7.34 -6.43 12.54
N LYS A 328 8.10 -7.42 13.02
CA LYS A 328 8.23 -7.74 14.44
C LYS A 328 8.88 -6.62 15.24
#